data_AF-A0A401KAC1-F1
#
_entry.id   AF-A0A401KAC1-F1
#
_cell.length_a   1.000
_cell.length_b   1.000
_cell.length_c   1.000
_cell.angle_alpha   90.00
_cell.angle_beta   90.00
_cell.angle_gamma   90.00
#
_symmetry.space_group_name_H-M   'P 1'
#
loop_
_entity.id
_entity.type
_entity.pdbx_description
1 polymer ?
#
loop_
_entity_poly.entity_id
_entity_poly.type
_entity_poly.pdbx_seq_one_letter_code
_entity_poly.pdbx_strand_id
1 'polypeptide(L)'
;MPSGSTNKRGLMHMECDACVTQAVATIMGLHVTHRNPAMKMAPFAFGTTDWSTVEPTEHAGETGMAYWRTRSFGDEPNRIRVRMVEYTPGYLADHWCKKGHILFCLNGELETTLEDGRKFTLAPGMSYQVGDDAEAHQSYTKGGAKLFIVD
;
A
#
# COMPACT_ATOMS: atom_id res chain seq x y z
N MET A 1 -28.21 -61.59 2.00
CA MET A 1 -27.92 -60.69 0.86
C MET A 1 -27.65 -59.30 1.44
N PRO A 2 -26.60 -58.59 1.00
CA PRO A 2 -25.44 -58.35 1.87
C PRO A 2 -25.21 -56.88 2.30
N SER A 3 -24.41 -56.76 3.36
CA SER A 3 -23.32 -55.81 3.66
C SER A 3 -23.41 -54.32 3.27
N GLY A 4 -23.12 -53.47 4.26
CA GLY A 4 -22.88 -52.03 4.07
C GLY A 4 -21.61 -51.68 3.30
N SER A 5 -21.43 -50.38 3.06
CA SER A 5 -20.13 -49.73 2.87
C SER A 5 -20.32 -48.21 2.82
N THR A 6 -19.52 -47.52 3.61
CA THR A 6 -19.26 -46.08 3.60
C THR A 6 -18.61 -45.59 2.30
N ASN A 7 -18.77 -44.28 2.06
CA ASN A 7 -17.76 -43.29 1.64
C ASN A 7 -17.68 -42.80 0.18
N LYS A 8 -17.71 -41.45 0.09
CA LYS A 8 -17.01 -40.51 -0.82
C LYS A 8 -17.18 -40.62 -2.34
N ARG A 9 -17.73 -39.55 -2.94
CA ARG A 9 -17.26 -38.81 -4.15
C ARG A 9 -18.32 -37.74 -4.51
N GLY A 10 -18.00 -36.50 -4.90
CA GLY A 10 -16.72 -35.90 -5.26
C GLY A 10 -16.74 -34.39 -5.06
N LEU A 11 -15.58 -33.87 -4.65
CA LEU A 11 -15.21 -32.47 -4.85
C LEU A 11 -15.27 -32.19 -6.35
N MET A 12 -15.94 -31.10 -6.74
CA MET A 12 -15.65 -30.42 -7.99
C MET A 12 -14.21 -29.90 -7.92
N HIS A 13 -13.28 -30.70 -8.42
CA HIS A 13 -11.96 -30.22 -8.79
C HIS A 13 -12.16 -29.33 -10.02
N MET A 14 -12.13 -28.02 -9.79
CA MET A 14 -11.75 -27.05 -10.80
C MET A 14 -10.28 -27.34 -11.11
N GLU A 15 -10.06 -28.20 -12.11
CA GLU A 15 -8.71 -28.46 -12.62
C GLU A 15 -8.15 -27.15 -13.15
N CYS A 16 -7.18 -26.65 -12.40
CA CYS A 16 -6.36 -25.52 -12.75
C CYS A 16 -5.63 -25.87 -14.06
N ASP A 17 -5.87 -25.10 -15.13
CA ASP A 17 -5.20 -25.19 -16.44
C ASP A 17 -3.66 -25.25 -16.33
N ALA A 18 -3.09 -24.87 -15.18
CA ALA A 18 -1.67 -24.94 -14.88
C ALA A 18 -1.09 -26.36 -14.77
N CYS A 19 -1.89 -27.38 -14.46
CA CYS A 19 -1.37 -28.74 -14.23
C CYS A 19 -1.04 -29.47 -15.54
N VAL A 20 -1.87 -29.29 -16.57
CA VAL A 20 -1.71 -29.98 -17.86
C VAL A 20 -0.46 -29.48 -18.60
N THR A 21 -0.11 -28.19 -18.46
CA THR A 21 1.09 -27.62 -19.10
C THR A 21 2.40 -28.16 -18.52
N GLN A 22 2.40 -28.60 -17.25
CA GLN A 22 3.59 -29.06 -16.55
C GLN A 22 4.04 -30.47 -16.95
N ALA A 23 3.09 -31.33 -17.34
CA ALA A 23 3.38 -32.70 -17.76
C ALA A 23 4.11 -32.77 -19.12
N VAL A 24 3.88 -31.80 -20.01
CA VAL A 24 4.47 -31.80 -21.36
C VAL A 24 5.89 -31.21 -21.38
N ALA A 25 6.19 -30.26 -20.51
CA ALA A 25 7.49 -29.59 -20.46
C ALA A 25 8.63 -30.50 -19.97
N THR A 26 8.33 -31.50 -19.15
CA THR A 26 9.34 -32.43 -18.61
C THR A 26 9.90 -33.40 -19.67
N ILE A 27 9.14 -33.68 -20.75
CA ILE A 27 9.56 -34.60 -21.82
C ILE A 27 10.49 -33.91 -22.85
N MET A 28 10.52 -32.57 -22.91
CA MET A 28 11.28 -31.82 -23.93
C MET A 28 12.56 -31.13 -23.41
N GLY A 29 12.98 -31.35 -22.16
CA GLY A 29 14.22 -30.74 -21.63
C GLY A 29 14.19 -29.20 -21.54
N LEU A 30 13.03 -28.57 -21.72
CA LEU A 30 12.85 -27.14 -21.55
C LEU A 30 12.72 -26.84 -20.06
N HIS A 31 13.81 -26.34 -19.46
CA HIS A 31 13.74 -25.67 -18.17
C HIS A 31 12.86 -24.42 -18.32
N VAL A 32 11.57 -24.55 -18.02
CA VAL A 32 10.70 -23.40 -17.80
C VAL A 32 11.14 -22.78 -16.48
N THR A 33 12.09 -21.85 -16.53
CA THR A 33 12.36 -20.99 -15.39
C THR A 33 11.13 -20.10 -15.20
N HIS A 34 10.24 -20.46 -14.28
CA HIS A 34 9.24 -19.52 -13.77
C HIS A 34 9.99 -18.40 -13.03
N ARG A 35 10.46 -17.39 -13.76
CA ARG A 35 10.83 -16.11 -13.14
C ARG A 35 9.52 -15.52 -12.65
N ASN A 36 9.28 -15.63 -11.34
CA ASN A 36 8.27 -14.82 -10.68
C ASN A 36 8.58 -13.36 -11.07
N PRO A 37 7.69 -12.63 -11.75
CA PRO A 37 8.05 -11.29 -12.16
C PRO A 37 8.31 -10.48 -10.90
N ALA A 38 9.48 -9.85 -10.85
CA ALA A 38 9.83 -8.85 -9.87
C ALA A 38 8.73 -7.77 -9.78
N MET A 39 8.75 -6.96 -8.70
CA MET A 39 7.87 -5.80 -8.52
C MET A 39 7.64 -5.05 -9.85
N LYS A 40 6.36 -4.85 -10.20
CA LYS A 40 5.93 -4.28 -11.49
C LYS A 40 4.89 -3.19 -11.26
N MET A 41 5.21 -1.96 -11.64
CA MET A 41 4.26 -0.85 -11.70
C MET A 41 3.57 -0.82 -13.08
N ALA A 42 2.31 -0.38 -13.14
CA ALA A 42 1.61 -0.17 -14.40
C ALA A 42 2.35 0.88 -15.25
N PRO A 43 2.36 0.77 -16.59
CA PRO A 43 3.05 1.72 -17.44
C PRO A 43 2.41 3.11 -17.34
N PHE A 44 3.22 4.12 -17.07
CA PHE A 44 2.91 5.53 -17.23
C PHE A 44 4.12 6.25 -17.82
N ALA A 45 3.90 7.39 -18.49
CA ALA A 45 4.98 8.13 -19.12
C ALA A 45 5.98 8.66 -18.07
N PHE A 46 7.26 8.70 -18.46
CA PHE A 46 8.28 9.36 -17.64
C PHE A 46 7.94 10.84 -17.46
N GLY A 47 8.15 11.35 -16.25
CA GLY A 47 7.97 12.77 -15.95
C GLY A 47 8.60 13.16 -14.62
N THR A 48 8.89 14.44 -14.48
CA THR A 48 9.31 15.07 -13.22
C THR A 48 8.16 15.89 -12.67
N THR A 49 8.04 15.99 -11.35
CA THR A 49 7.05 16.85 -10.70
C THR A 49 7.76 17.96 -9.94
N ASP A 50 7.56 19.21 -10.36
CA ASP A 50 7.83 20.37 -9.51
C ASP A 50 6.65 20.58 -8.57
N TRP A 51 6.80 20.14 -7.33
CA TRP A 51 5.76 20.22 -6.31
C TRP A 51 5.36 21.64 -5.95
N SER A 52 6.19 22.65 -6.22
CA SER A 52 5.81 24.06 -5.95
C SER A 52 4.67 24.53 -6.87
N THR A 53 4.53 23.93 -8.05
CA THR A 53 3.51 24.27 -9.06
C THR A 53 2.19 23.51 -8.88
N VAL A 54 2.14 22.58 -7.92
CA VAL A 54 0.92 21.79 -7.67
C VAL A 54 0.05 22.53 -6.66
N GLU A 55 -1.19 22.81 -7.04
CA GLU A 55 -2.16 23.45 -6.16
C GLU A 55 -2.46 22.54 -4.95
N PRO A 56 -2.34 23.04 -3.71
CA PRO A 56 -2.72 22.29 -2.53
C PRO A 56 -4.24 22.19 -2.40
N THR A 57 -4.70 21.07 -1.85
CA THR A 57 -6.06 20.89 -1.34
C THR A 57 -6.02 20.84 0.18
N GLU A 58 -7.05 21.33 0.84
CA GLU A 58 -7.16 21.38 2.30
C GLU A 58 -7.94 20.17 2.83
N HIS A 59 -7.44 19.57 3.91
CA HIS A 59 -8.03 18.42 4.59
C HIS A 59 -7.96 18.65 6.10
N ALA A 60 -9.09 18.97 6.71
CA ALA A 60 -9.15 19.23 8.14
C ALA A 60 -8.87 17.95 8.94
N GLY A 61 -8.17 18.08 10.07
CA GLY A 61 -8.11 17.05 11.10
C GLY A 61 -9.14 17.30 12.20
N GLU A 62 -9.10 16.50 13.27
CA GLU A 62 -9.76 16.88 14.52
C GLU A 62 -9.24 18.24 15.02
N THR A 63 -7.92 18.43 14.86
CA THR A 63 -7.25 19.71 15.08
C THR A 63 -6.29 19.98 13.92
N GLY A 64 -6.08 21.26 13.62
CA GLY A 64 -5.18 21.69 12.56
C GLY A 64 -5.68 21.36 11.15
N MET A 65 -4.80 21.55 10.16
CA MET A 65 -5.07 21.36 8.75
C MET A 65 -3.94 20.57 8.09
N ALA A 66 -4.31 19.75 7.10
CA ALA A 66 -3.37 19.13 6.18
C ALA A 66 -3.53 19.73 4.77
N TYR A 67 -2.42 20.13 4.17
CA TYR A 67 -2.36 20.65 2.80
C TYR A 67 -1.73 19.60 1.89
N TRP A 68 -2.48 19.13 0.90
CA TRP A 68 -2.07 18.03 0.04
C TRP A 68 -1.85 18.51 -1.38
N ARG A 69 -0.65 18.28 -1.89
CA ARG A 69 -0.33 18.38 -3.32
C ARG A 69 -0.22 16.97 -3.88
N THR A 70 -1.05 16.62 -4.84
CA THR A 70 -1.20 15.24 -5.30
C THR A 70 -0.90 15.10 -6.81
N ARG A 71 -0.21 14.02 -7.16
CA ARG A 71 -0.13 13.49 -8.52
C ARG A 71 -0.53 12.02 -8.49
N SER A 72 -1.21 11.58 -9.55
CA SER A 72 -1.68 10.20 -9.69
C SER A 72 -1.07 9.60 -10.95
N PHE A 73 -0.67 8.34 -10.88
CA PHE A 73 0.00 7.62 -11.96
C PHE A 73 -0.62 6.24 -12.15
N GLY A 74 -0.75 5.83 -13.42
CA GLY A 74 -1.42 4.59 -13.79
C GLY A 74 -2.95 4.68 -13.72
N ASP A 75 -3.59 3.60 -14.15
CA ASP A 75 -5.04 3.48 -14.22
C ASP A 75 -5.58 2.60 -13.09
N GLU A 76 -6.88 2.70 -12.84
CA GLU A 76 -7.57 1.82 -11.89
C GLU A 76 -7.47 0.35 -12.33
N PRO A 77 -7.41 -0.61 -11.38
CA PRO A 77 -7.49 -0.42 -9.92
C PRO A 77 -6.14 -0.14 -9.24
N ASN A 78 -5.05 -0.02 -10.00
CA ASN A 78 -3.68 0.03 -9.47
C ASN A 78 -3.08 1.44 -9.50
N ARG A 79 -3.93 2.47 -9.41
CA ARG A 79 -3.48 3.86 -9.50
C ARG A 79 -2.68 4.23 -8.26
N ILE A 80 -1.48 4.73 -8.48
CA ILE A 80 -0.57 5.18 -7.42
C ILE A 80 -0.73 6.68 -7.23
N ARG A 81 -0.88 7.11 -6.00
CA ARG A 81 -0.83 8.52 -5.62
C ARG A 81 0.52 8.81 -5.01
N VAL A 82 1.12 9.90 -5.47
CA VAL A 82 2.31 10.49 -4.86
C VAL A 82 1.91 11.86 -4.35
N ARG A 83 2.24 12.14 -3.09
CA ARG A 83 1.78 13.34 -2.40
C ARG A 83 2.90 14.04 -1.66
N MET A 84 2.91 15.36 -1.75
CA MET A 84 3.58 16.24 -0.80
C MET A 84 2.52 16.74 0.18
N VAL A 85 2.67 16.39 1.45
CA VAL A 85 1.69 16.70 2.50
C VAL A 85 2.36 17.58 3.56
N GLU A 86 1.68 18.66 3.93
CA GLU A 86 2.10 19.54 5.02
C GLU A 86 1.02 19.57 6.10
N TYR A 87 1.40 19.21 7.32
CA TYR A 87 0.56 19.27 8.51
C TYR A 87 0.91 20.52 9.31
N THR A 88 -0.11 21.28 9.71
CA THR A 88 0.07 22.43 10.60
C THR A 88 0.50 22.00 12.00
N PRO A 89 1.11 22.89 12.80
CA PRO A 89 1.29 22.65 14.23
C PRO A 89 -0.01 22.22 14.92
N GLY A 90 0.08 21.20 15.77
CA GLY A 90 -1.07 20.63 16.46
C GLY A 90 -2.03 19.83 15.58
N TYR A 91 -1.67 19.47 14.34
CA TYR A 91 -2.53 18.63 13.50
C TYR A 91 -2.73 17.25 14.13
N LEU A 92 -4.00 16.81 14.19
CA LEU A 92 -4.42 15.48 14.59
C LEU A 92 -5.39 14.95 13.53
N ALA A 93 -5.08 13.81 12.92
CA ALA A 93 -5.95 13.21 11.92
C ALA A 93 -7.34 12.86 12.51
N ASP A 94 -8.39 13.14 11.74
CA ASP A 94 -9.81 12.86 12.04
C ASP A 94 -10.21 11.38 11.87
N HIS A 95 -9.24 10.52 11.57
CA HIS A 95 -9.50 9.10 11.33
C HIS A 95 -8.30 8.23 11.68
N TRP A 96 -8.61 6.95 11.86
CA TRP A 96 -7.66 5.86 11.85
C TRP A 96 -7.52 5.33 10.42
N CYS A 97 -6.33 5.46 9.86
CA CYS A 97 -6.04 5.00 8.51
C CYS A 97 -5.74 3.49 8.52
N LYS A 98 -6.35 2.76 7.57
CA LYS A 98 -6.07 1.34 7.27
C LYS A 98 -5.49 1.14 5.87
N LYS A 99 -5.40 2.20 5.07
CA LYS A 99 -4.82 2.13 3.73
C LYS A 99 -3.30 2.00 3.84
N GLY A 100 -2.72 1.09 3.09
CA GLY A 100 -1.28 0.91 2.96
C GLY A 100 -0.64 2.12 2.31
N HIS A 101 0.54 2.50 2.81
CA HIS A 101 1.33 3.59 2.25
C HIS A 101 2.76 3.60 2.78
N ILE A 102 3.60 4.36 2.09
CA ILE A 102 4.95 4.71 2.49
C ILE A 102 4.99 6.20 2.81
N LEU A 103 5.47 6.54 4.00
CA LEU A 103 5.70 7.90 4.45
C LEU A 103 7.20 8.17 4.55
N PHE A 104 7.65 9.33 4.10
CA PHE A 104 9.00 9.83 4.33
C PHE A 104 8.94 11.26 4.89
N CYS A 105 9.53 11.47 6.06
CA CYS A 105 9.53 12.77 6.72
C CYS A 105 10.64 13.67 6.15
N LEU A 106 10.23 14.79 5.56
CA LEU A 106 11.13 15.78 4.98
C LEU A 106 11.51 16.86 5.98
N ASN A 107 10.59 17.26 6.85
CA ASN A 107 10.79 18.30 7.87
C ASN A 107 9.76 18.13 9.00
N GLY A 108 10.06 18.67 10.18
CA GLY A 108 9.24 18.53 11.37
C GLY A 108 9.26 17.11 11.93
N GLU A 109 8.24 16.77 12.70
CA GLU A 109 8.10 15.46 13.32
C GLU A 109 6.65 14.98 13.22
N LEU A 110 6.48 13.70 12.92
CA LEU A 110 5.19 13.02 12.93
C LEU A 110 5.19 11.95 14.02
N GLU A 111 4.25 12.01 14.94
CA GLU A 111 3.91 10.90 15.82
C GLU A 111 2.80 10.08 15.18
N THR A 112 2.99 8.77 15.11
CA THR A 112 1.98 7.81 14.65
C THR A 112 1.63 6.90 15.81
N THR A 113 0.36 6.91 16.19
CA THR A 113 -0.21 5.99 17.20
C THR A 113 -0.88 4.85 16.46
N LEU A 114 -0.55 3.60 16.82
CA LEU A 114 -1.24 2.42 16.34
C LEU A 114 -2.44 2.10 17.24
N GLU A 115 -3.42 1.35 16.72
CA GLU A 115 -4.66 1.02 17.45
C GLU A 115 -4.38 0.24 18.75
N ASP A 116 -3.27 -0.50 18.80
CA ASP A 116 -2.79 -1.22 20.00
C ASP A 116 -2.10 -0.30 21.04
N GLY A 117 -2.01 1.00 20.78
CA GLY A 117 -1.45 2.01 21.67
C GLY A 117 0.06 2.23 21.52
N ARG A 118 0.77 1.46 20.67
CA ARG A 118 2.18 1.76 20.35
C ARG A 118 2.29 3.11 19.66
N LYS A 119 3.40 3.81 19.91
CA LYS A 119 3.70 5.11 19.32
C LYS A 119 5.07 5.10 18.66
N PHE A 120 5.14 5.71 17.49
CA PHE A 120 6.35 5.83 16.70
C PHE A 120 6.52 7.28 16.26
N THR A 121 7.74 7.80 16.32
CA THR A 121 8.05 9.16 15.88
C THR A 121 8.94 9.12 14.65
N LEU A 122 8.53 9.83 13.61
CA LEU A 122 9.32 10.05 12.40
C LEU A 122 9.96 11.44 12.47
N ALA A 123 11.28 11.44 12.61
CA ALA A 123 12.12 12.62 12.42
C ALA A 123 12.49 12.81 10.92
N PRO A 124 13.01 13.97 10.51
CA PRO A 124 13.44 14.19 9.13
C PRO A 124 14.46 13.14 8.67
N GLY A 125 14.25 12.59 7.47
CA GLY A 125 15.06 11.50 6.92
C GLY A 125 14.57 10.10 7.29
N MET A 126 13.53 9.98 8.12
CA MET A 126 12.92 8.69 8.46
C MET A 126 11.71 8.38 7.60
N SER A 127 11.41 7.09 7.45
CA SER A 127 10.20 6.58 6.82
C SER A 127 9.55 5.48 7.62
N TYR A 128 8.25 5.28 7.38
CA TYR A 128 7.58 4.02 7.70
C TYR A 128 6.81 3.52 6.49
N GLN A 129 6.47 2.24 6.53
CA GLN A 129 5.70 1.54 5.52
C GLN A 129 4.65 0.69 6.23
N VAL A 130 3.44 0.70 5.71
CA VAL A 130 2.33 -0.11 6.21
C VAL A 130 1.56 -0.66 5.01
N GLY A 131 1.09 -1.90 5.11
CA GLY A 131 0.26 -2.54 4.09
C GLY A 131 -1.21 -2.17 4.22
N ASP A 132 -1.99 -2.42 3.16
CA ASP A 132 -3.45 -2.33 3.24
C ASP A 132 -4.00 -3.29 4.30
N ASP A 133 -5.00 -2.82 5.06
CA ASP A 133 -5.70 -3.56 6.12
C ASP A 133 -4.79 -4.10 7.24
N ALA A 134 -3.57 -3.58 7.35
CA ALA A 134 -2.63 -3.87 8.43
C ALA A 134 -2.96 -3.04 9.69
N GLU A 135 -1.96 -2.67 10.49
CA GLU A 135 -2.16 -1.93 11.73
C GLU A 135 -2.80 -0.56 11.47
N ALA A 136 -4.04 -0.39 11.95
CA ALA A 136 -4.73 0.90 11.90
C ALA A 136 -3.95 1.94 12.71
N HIS A 137 -3.83 3.15 12.16
CA HIS A 137 -2.96 4.16 12.74
C HIS A 137 -3.50 5.58 12.58
N GLN A 138 -3.13 6.45 13.53
CA GLN A 138 -3.53 7.86 13.57
C GLN A 138 -2.29 8.74 13.65
N SER A 139 -2.31 9.82 12.87
CA SER A 139 -1.20 10.77 12.75
C SER A 139 -1.43 12.00 13.62
N TYR A 140 -0.40 12.40 14.35
CA TYR A 140 -0.34 13.62 15.15
C TYR A 140 0.99 14.35 14.93
N THR A 141 0.98 15.67 14.94
CA THR A 141 2.21 16.46 15.05
C THR A 141 2.04 17.63 15.99
N LYS A 142 3.05 17.83 16.85
CA LYS A 142 3.09 18.98 17.76
C LYS A 142 3.51 20.25 17.03
N GLY A 143 4.58 20.18 16.23
CA GLY A 143 5.22 21.34 15.59
C GLY A 143 4.88 21.53 14.12
N GLY A 144 4.09 20.62 13.53
CA GLY A 144 3.91 20.52 12.09
C GLY A 144 4.89 19.53 11.48
N ALA A 145 4.56 19.05 10.28
CA ALA A 145 5.39 18.10 9.54
C ALA A 145 5.23 18.30 8.04
N LYS A 146 6.29 18.04 7.29
CA LYS A 146 6.26 17.94 5.83
C LYS A 146 6.66 16.53 5.43
N LEU A 147 5.81 15.90 4.63
CA LEU A 147 5.81 14.47 4.37
C LEU A 147 5.73 14.21 2.87
N PHE A 148 6.46 13.21 2.42
CA PHE A 148 6.28 12.61 1.10
C PHE A 148 5.54 11.27 1.29
N ILE A 149 4.40 11.10 0.62
CA ILE A 149 3.53 9.92 0.78
C ILE A 149 3.32 9.23 -0.57
N VAL A 150 3.46 7.91 -0.59
CA VAL A 150 3.11 7.05 -1.73
C VAL A 150 2.08 6.02 -1.27
N ASP A 151 0.93 5.98 -1.94
CA ASP A 151 -0.22 5.11 -1.61
C ASP A 151 -1.06 4.74 -2.83
#